data_AF-A0A3P6SB02-F1
#
_entry.id   AF-A0A3P6SB02-F1
#
_cell.length_a   1.000
_cell.length_b   1.000
_cell.length_c   1.000
_cell.angle_alpha   90.00
_cell.angle_beta   90.00
_cell.angle_gamma   90.00
#
_symmetry.space_group_name_H-M   'P 1'
#
loop_
_entity.id
_entity.type
_entity.pdbx_description
1 polymer ?
#
loop_
_entity_poly.entity_id
_entity_poly.type
_entity_poly.pdbx_seq_one_letter_code
_entity_poly.pdbx_strand_id
1 'polypeptide(L)'
;MCANGIFRPIWNGLFSLCVTDTLPDVDPLTKEERKLLVSTWPKLKEKNPDLFLRAWIKSASTSVNIKKATGLREDEDPATNGSFISLSPYIEDFVDKLIIEFRCNDSKVAEACRKLGARHVLIDNFHTNFWDIFLGNLIHIIVEAHPEREEREISAICKKFFAFFVSFMRDGYKTRVQEQLSGRRRTKA
;
A
#
# COMPACT_ATOMS: atom_id res chain seq x y z
N MET A 1 -21.98 -6.81 39.10
CA MET A 1 -22.82 -7.75 38.32
C MET A 1 -23.70 -6.92 37.39
N CYS A 2 -23.98 -7.18 36.12
CA CYS A 2 -23.43 -8.01 35.06
C CYS A 2 -24.15 -7.54 33.77
N ALA A 3 -23.38 -7.34 32.70
CA ALA A 3 -23.63 -7.67 31.29
C ALA A 3 -24.99 -7.42 30.57
N ASN A 4 -24.83 -6.78 29.39
CA ASN A 4 -25.40 -7.09 28.05
C ASN A 4 -26.90 -6.84 27.80
N GLY A 5 -27.36 -6.43 26.62
CA GLY A 5 -26.77 -6.25 25.30
C GLY A 5 -27.89 -6.09 24.26
N ILE A 6 -27.51 -6.03 22.97
CA ILE A 6 -28.36 -6.18 21.77
C ILE A 6 -28.95 -4.87 21.21
N PHE A 7 -28.15 -4.17 20.41
CA PHE A 7 -28.58 -3.63 19.10
C PHE A 7 -27.35 -3.48 18.18
N ARG A 8 -26.84 -4.62 17.72
CA ARG A 8 -26.00 -4.77 16.51
C ARG A 8 -26.36 -6.13 15.93
N PRO A 9 -27.14 -6.19 14.83
CA PRO A 9 -26.65 -6.94 13.68
C PRO A 9 -27.35 -6.56 12.34
N ILE A 10 -26.88 -5.55 11.59
CA ILE A 10 -27.21 -5.44 10.14
C ILE A 10 -25.99 -4.97 9.32
N TRP A 11 -25.00 -4.32 9.93
CA TRP A 11 -23.88 -3.75 9.17
C TRP A 11 -22.79 -4.74 8.70
N ASN A 12 -22.76 -5.97 9.21
CA ASN A 12 -21.70 -6.93 8.88
C ASN A 12 -21.95 -7.72 7.59
N GLY A 13 -23.12 -7.61 6.97
CA GLY A 13 -23.49 -8.43 5.80
C GLY A 13 -22.99 -7.92 4.45
N LEU A 14 -22.79 -6.60 4.29
CA LEU A 14 -22.43 -6.02 2.98
C LEU A 14 -20.91 -5.84 2.77
N PHE A 15 -20.10 -5.95 3.82
CA PHE A 15 -18.63 -5.85 3.74
C PHE A 15 -17.94 -7.22 3.72
N SER A 16 -18.68 -8.33 3.61
CA SER A 16 -18.13 -9.69 3.57
C SER A 16 -17.35 -10.02 2.27
N LEU A 17 -17.30 -9.09 1.30
CA LEU A 17 -16.41 -9.15 0.13
C LEU A 17 -15.19 -8.22 0.26
N CYS A 18 -15.06 -7.49 1.37
CA CYS A 18 -13.83 -6.80 1.68
C CYS A 18 -12.87 -7.82 2.28
N VAL A 19 -11.93 -8.26 1.46
CA VAL A 19 -10.68 -8.90 1.90
C VAL A 19 -10.16 -8.10 3.11
N THR A 20 -10.31 -8.66 4.30
CA THR A 20 -9.76 -8.13 5.55
C THR A 20 -8.27 -8.49 5.62
N ASP A 21 -7.51 -8.14 4.60
CA ASP A 21 -6.05 -8.22 4.66
C ASP A 21 -5.55 -6.86 5.11
N THR A 22 -5.81 -6.52 6.38
CA THR A 22 -4.86 -5.61 7.04
C THR A 22 -3.51 -6.31 6.98
N LEU A 23 -2.53 -5.70 6.32
CA LEU A 23 -1.16 -6.23 6.31
C LEU A 23 -0.78 -6.67 7.74
N PRO A 24 -0.24 -7.89 7.91
CA PRO A 24 0.06 -8.43 9.23
C PRO A 24 1.00 -7.50 10.00
N ASP A 25 0.86 -7.49 11.32
CA ASP A 25 1.86 -6.87 12.19
C ASP A 25 3.15 -7.68 12.02
N VAL A 26 4.18 -7.04 11.47
CA VAL A 26 5.44 -7.70 11.12
C VAL A 26 6.59 -7.01 11.81
N ASP A 27 7.55 -7.81 12.26
CA ASP A 27 8.73 -7.29 12.92
C ASP A 27 9.48 -6.29 12.04
N PRO A 28 10.05 -5.23 12.64
CA PRO A 28 10.94 -4.32 11.92
C PRO A 28 12.09 -5.08 11.23
N LEU A 29 12.51 -4.59 10.07
CA LEU A 29 13.69 -5.16 9.41
C LEU A 29 14.93 -4.97 10.28
N THR A 30 15.73 -6.03 10.38
CA THR A 30 17.09 -5.97 10.91
C THR A 30 18.02 -5.21 9.94
N LYS A 31 19.21 -4.83 10.42
CA LYS A 31 20.24 -4.21 9.56
C LYS A 31 20.62 -5.12 8.38
N GLU A 32 20.63 -6.43 8.62
CA GLU A 32 21.07 -7.42 7.66
C GLU A 32 20.00 -7.68 6.60
N GLU A 33 18.73 -7.75 7.01
CA GLU A 33 17.59 -7.80 6.08
C GLU A 33 17.52 -6.55 5.21
N ARG A 34 17.81 -5.35 5.75
CA ARG A 34 17.88 -4.11 4.95
C ARG A 34 19.00 -4.17 3.91
N LYS A 35 20.18 -4.63 4.31
CA LYS A 35 21.32 -4.78 3.39
C LYS A 35 20.99 -5.77 2.28
N LEU A 36 20.38 -6.91 2.64
CA LEU A 36 19.95 -7.93 1.70
C LEU A 36 18.91 -7.37 0.73
N LEU A 37 17.87 -6.70 1.22
CA LEU A 37 16.83 -6.05 0.40
C LEU A 37 17.46 -5.15 -0.67
N VAL A 38 18.32 -4.23 -0.26
CA VAL A 38 18.96 -3.27 -1.17
C VAL A 38 19.83 -3.98 -2.22
N SER A 39 20.56 -5.03 -1.81
CA SER A 39 21.44 -5.76 -2.72
C SER A 39 20.70 -6.64 -3.74
N THR A 40 19.54 -7.16 -3.36
CA THR A 40 18.78 -8.12 -4.16
C THR A 40 17.69 -7.45 -5.00
N TRP A 41 17.17 -6.30 -4.55
CA TRP A 41 16.08 -5.58 -5.21
C TRP A 41 16.29 -5.34 -6.71
N PRO A 42 17.47 -4.88 -7.19
CA PRO A 42 17.68 -4.69 -8.63
C PRO A 42 17.54 -5.99 -9.43
N LYS A 43 18.11 -7.10 -8.92
CA LYS A 43 18.02 -8.43 -9.57
C LYS A 43 16.60 -8.96 -9.57
N LEU A 44 15.86 -8.72 -8.49
CA LEU A 44 14.46 -9.09 -8.39
C LEU A 44 13.64 -8.41 -9.49
N LYS A 45 13.86 -7.10 -9.74
CA LYS A 45 13.18 -6.38 -10.81
C LYS A 45 13.64 -6.79 -12.20
N GLU A 46 14.93 -7.06 -12.39
CA GLU A 46 15.46 -7.54 -13.67
C GLU A 46 14.84 -8.88 -14.08
N LYS A 47 14.67 -9.81 -13.14
CA LYS A 47 13.95 -11.07 -13.36
C LYS A 47 12.44 -10.88 -13.55
N ASN A 48 11.88 -9.77 -13.08
CA ASN A 48 10.44 -9.49 -13.05
C ASN A 48 10.12 -8.13 -13.69
N PRO A 49 10.23 -8.02 -15.02
CA PRO A 49 9.83 -6.79 -15.70
C PRO A 49 8.37 -6.44 -15.38
N ASP A 50 8.09 -5.14 -15.41
CA ASP A 50 6.75 -4.58 -15.21
C ASP A 50 6.08 -5.01 -13.91
N LEU A 51 6.86 -5.35 -12.88
CA LEU A 51 6.36 -5.81 -11.59
C LEU A 51 5.30 -4.86 -11.01
N PHE A 52 5.61 -3.57 -10.97
CA PHE A 52 4.72 -2.53 -10.46
C PHE A 52 3.50 -2.34 -11.36
N LEU A 53 3.68 -2.39 -12.67
CA LEU A 53 2.60 -2.19 -13.63
C LEU A 53 1.59 -3.33 -13.54
N ARG A 54 2.06 -4.58 -13.46
CA ARG A 54 1.20 -5.75 -13.26
C ARG A 54 0.44 -5.67 -11.94
N ALA A 55 1.10 -5.28 -10.85
CA ALA A 55 0.45 -5.08 -9.56
C ALA A 55 -0.61 -3.96 -9.61
N TRP A 56 -0.29 -2.86 -10.30
CA TRP A 56 -1.16 -1.70 -10.45
C TRP A 56 -2.42 -2.01 -11.25
N ILE A 57 -2.27 -2.64 -12.43
CA ILE A 57 -3.38 -3.12 -13.25
C ILE A 57 -4.24 -4.10 -12.45
N LYS A 58 -3.63 -5.13 -11.84
CA LYS A 58 -4.36 -6.13 -11.05
C LYS A 58 -5.20 -5.51 -9.95
N SER A 59 -4.71 -4.45 -9.30
CA SER A 59 -5.41 -3.74 -8.23
C SER A 59 -6.67 -3.03 -8.70
N ALA A 60 -6.63 -2.36 -9.86
CA ALA A 60 -7.81 -1.75 -10.45
C ALA A 60 -8.75 -2.79 -11.06
N SER A 61 -8.24 -3.90 -11.60
CA SER A 61 -9.06 -4.98 -12.13
C SER A 61 -9.87 -5.71 -11.04
N THR A 62 -9.37 -5.77 -9.81
CA THR A 62 -10.05 -6.44 -8.68
C THR A 62 -10.83 -5.50 -7.76
N SER A 63 -10.78 -4.18 -7.98
CA SER A 63 -11.46 -3.19 -7.13
C SER A 63 -12.05 -2.02 -7.92
N VAL A 64 -13.38 -2.00 -8.00
CA VAL A 64 -14.16 -0.89 -8.59
C VAL A 64 -13.87 0.44 -7.89
N ASN A 65 -13.60 0.42 -6.58
CA ASN A 65 -13.30 1.64 -5.83
C ASN A 65 -11.93 2.21 -6.20
N ILE A 66 -10.95 1.35 -6.49
CA ILE A 66 -9.65 1.80 -7.02
C ILE A 66 -9.83 2.41 -8.41
N LYS A 67 -10.66 1.81 -9.29
CA LYS A 67 -11.00 2.41 -10.58
C LYS A 67 -11.55 3.82 -10.41
N LYS A 68 -12.58 3.99 -9.58
CA LYS A 68 -13.20 5.30 -9.31
C LYS A 68 -12.21 6.33 -8.78
N ALA A 69 -11.40 5.99 -7.79
CA ALA A 69 -10.44 6.91 -7.19
C ALA A 69 -9.27 7.29 -8.12
N THR A 70 -9.04 6.50 -9.17
CA THR A 70 -7.99 6.75 -10.18
C THR A 70 -8.54 7.32 -11.48
N GLY A 71 -9.84 7.62 -11.53
CA GLY A 71 -10.50 8.23 -12.69
C GLY A 71 -10.88 7.25 -13.81
N LEU A 72 -10.79 5.95 -13.57
CA LEU A 72 -11.25 4.91 -14.50
C LEU A 72 -12.76 4.72 -14.40
N ARG A 73 -13.39 4.39 -15.54
CA ARG A 73 -14.77 3.89 -15.56
C ARG A 73 -14.84 2.46 -15.02
N GLU A 74 -16.00 2.06 -14.52
CA GLU A 74 -16.18 0.73 -13.94
C GLU A 74 -15.91 -0.41 -14.95
N ASP A 75 -16.35 -0.22 -16.20
CA ASP A 75 -16.23 -1.16 -17.31
C ASP A 75 -14.96 -0.99 -18.15
N GLU A 76 -14.13 0.01 -17.85
CA GLU A 76 -12.87 0.25 -18.53
C GLU A 76 -11.79 -0.75 -18.07
N ASP A 77 -11.04 -1.30 -19.01
CA ASP A 77 -9.88 -2.15 -18.74
C ASP A 77 -8.67 -1.27 -18.33
N PRO A 78 -8.16 -1.39 -17.09
CA PRO A 78 -7.03 -0.59 -16.63
C PRO A 78 -5.78 -0.75 -17.50
N ALA A 79 -5.59 -1.90 -18.15
CA ALA A 79 -4.43 -2.17 -19.00
C ALA A 79 -4.43 -1.33 -20.29
N THR A 80 -5.59 -0.80 -20.70
CA THR A 80 -5.75 -0.02 -21.94
C THR A 80 -5.76 1.49 -21.69
N ASN A 81 -5.88 1.94 -20.45
CA ASN A 81 -5.91 3.36 -20.12
C ASN A 81 -4.50 3.94 -19.96
N GLY A 82 -4.06 4.74 -20.93
CA GLY A 82 -2.74 5.35 -20.98
C GLY A 82 -2.37 6.19 -19.74
N SER A 83 -3.33 6.97 -19.22
CA SER A 83 -3.11 7.81 -18.04
C SER A 83 -2.88 6.96 -16.79
N PHE A 84 -3.67 5.90 -16.62
CA PHE A 84 -3.57 4.98 -15.48
C PHE A 84 -2.26 4.20 -15.49
N ILE A 85 -1.88 3.61 -16.63
CA ILE A 85 -0.62 2.85 -16.74
C ILE A 85 0.60 3.75 -16.56
N SER A 86 0.51 5.04 -16.96
CA SER A 86 1.61 6.00 -16.82
C SER A 86 1.98 6.31 -15.37
N LEU A 87 1.12 5.99 -14.40
CA LEU A 87 1.42 6.16 -12.98
C LEU A 87 2.40 5.12 -12.44
N SER A 88 2.45 3.92 -13.03
CA SER A 88 3.26 2.81 -12.52
C SER A 88 4.75 3.16 -12.37
N PRO A 89 5.43 3.75 -13.36
CA PRO A 89 6.86 4.10 -13.22
C PRO A 89 7.13 5.07 -12.07
N TYR A 90 6.20 5.97 -11.74
CA TYR A 90 6.37 6.89 -10.60
C TYR A 90 6.24 6.18 -9.25
N ILE A 91 5.36 5.18 -9.16
CA ILE A 91 5.22 4.35 -7.96
C ILE A 91 6.49 3.53 -7.77
N GLU A 92 7.00 2.93 -8.84
CA GLU A 92 8.24 2.15 -8.83
C GLU A 92 9.45 3.00 -8.43
N ASP A 93 9.68 4.14 -9.08
CA ASP A 93 10.79 5.06 -8.77
C ASP A 93 10.74 5.54 -7.31
N PHE A 94 9.54 5.80 -6.79
CA PHE A 94 9.39 6.18 -5.40
C PHE A 94 9.79 5.03 -4.44
N VAL A 95 9.35 3.80 -4.70
CA VAL A 95 9.74 2.64 -3.88
C VAL A 95 11.24 2.36 -3.98
N ASP A 96 11.83 2.46 -5.17
CA ASP A 96 13.27 2.31 -5.37
C ASP A 96 14.08 3.28 -4.49
N LYS A 97 13.68 4.56 -4.50
CA LYS A 97 14.31 5.60 -3.67
C LYS A 97 14.17 5.30 -2.18
N LEU A 98 12.99 4.83 -1.75
CA LEU A 98 12.78 4.45 -0.36
C LEU A 98 13.67 3.28 0.04
N ILE A 99 13.78 2.23 -0.78
CA ILE A 99 14.62 1.06 -0.46
C ILE A 99 16.09 1.47 -0.31
N ILE A 100 16.59 2.32 -1.21
CA ILE A 100 17.96 2.84 -1.15
C ILE A 100 18.18 3.65 0.14
N GLU A 101 17.28 4.59 0.46
CA GLU A 101 17.38 5.42 1.66
C GLU A 101 17.20 4.62 2.96
N PHE A 102 16.39 3.56 2.92
CA PHE A 102 16.08 2.72 4.07
C PHE A 102 17.32 2.05 4.65
N ARG A 103 18.35 1.81 3.81
CA ARG A 103 19.67 1.34 4.25
C ARG A 103 20.31 2.27 5.28
N CYS A 104 20.07 3.58 5.15
CA CYS A 104 20.81 4.62 5.84
C CYS A 104 20.00 5.28 6.96
N ASN A 105 18.72 5.56 6.73
CA ASN A 105 17.90 6.36 7.64
C ASN A 105 16.41 5.97 7.58
N ASP A 106 16.01 5.08 8.48
CA ASP A 106 14.61 4.65 8.63
C ASP A 106 13.66 5.78 9.01
N SER A 107 14.13 6.75 9.80
CA SER A 107 13.34 7.92 10.23
C SER A 107 13.01 8.84 9.06
N LYS A 108 13.95 9.04 8.13
CA LYS A 108 13.73 9.82 6.90
C LYS A 108 12.78 9.10 5.94
N VAL A 109 12.89 7.77 5.83
CA VAL A 109 11.92 6.96 5.08
C VAL A 109 10.53 7.09 5.71
N ALA A 110 10.40 6.92 7.03
CA ALA A 110 9.13 7.06 7.74
C ALA A 110 8.49 8.45 7.51
N GLU A 111 9.28 9.52 7.55
CA GLU A 111 8.80 10.87 7.25
C GLU A 111 8.30 11.01 5.80
N ALA A 112 9.03 10.47 4.83
CA ALA A 112 8.61 10.45 3.43
C ALA A 112 7.29 9.68 3.24
N CYS A 113 7.14 8.52 3.89
CA CYS A 113 5.91 7.73 3.89
C CYS A 113 4.73 8.51 4.48
N ARG A 114 4.92 9.19 5.62
CA ARG A 114 3.87 10.05 6.22
C ARG A 114 3.47 11.19 5.27
N LYS A 115 4.45 11.88 4.66
CA LYS A 115 4.17 12.94 3.68
C LYS A 115 3.38 12.42 2.48
N LEU A 116 3.74 11.24 1.97
CA LEU A 116 3.01 10.62 0.88
C LEU A 116 1.59 10.24 1.30
N GLY A 117 1.42 9.59 2.45
CA GLY A 117 0.10 9.25 3.00
C GLY A 117 -0.80 10.47 3.21
N ALA A 118 -0.25 11.58 3.71
CA ALA A 118 -0.98 12.84 3.87
C ALA A 118 -1.47 13.42 2.52
N ARG A 119 -0.72 13.23 1.43
CA ARG A 119 -1.14 13.69 0.08
C ARG A 119 -2.34 12.90 -0.46
N HIS A 120 -2.50 11.63 -0.08
CA HIS A 120 -3.62 10.81 -0.52
C HIS A 120 -4.98 11.28 0.02
N VAL A 121 -5.00 12.13 1.05
CA VAL A 121 -6.24 12.79 1.53
C VAL A 121 -6.84 13.72 0.47
N LEU A 122 -6.04 14.15 -0.51
CA LEU A 122 -6.49 15.02 -1.61
C LEU A 122 -7.15 14.23 -2.75
N ILE A 123 -7.13 12.89 -2.70
CA ILE A 123 -7.71 12.03 -3.73
C ILE A 123 -9.15 11.72 -3.34
N ASP A 124 -10.08 12.12 -4.19
CA ASP A 124 -11.50 11.83 -3.98
C ASP A 124 -11.77 10.32 -3.99
N ASN A 125 -12.64 9.87 -3.07
CA ASN A 125 -12.98 8.45 -2.87
C ASN A 125 -11.79 7.55 -2.50
N PHE A 126 -10.68 8.12 -2.02
CA PHE A 126 -9.56 7.32 -1.55
C PHE A 126 -9.87 6.61 -0.24
N HIS A 127 -9.57 5.31 -0.19
CA HIS A 127 -9.64 4.50 1.03
C HIS A 127 -8.28 3.90 1.34
N THR A 128 -7.88 3.91 2.61
CA THR A 128 -6.55 3.43 3.03
C THR A 128 -6.30 1.95 2.76
N ASN A 129 -7.36 1.16 2.55
CA ASN A 129 -7.27 -0.25 2.16
C ASN A 129 -6.76 -0.43 0.72
N PHE A 130 -6.74 0.62 -0.11
CA PHE A 130 -6.18 0.53 -1.45
C PHE A 130 -4.69 0.21 -1.42
N TRP A 131 -3.97 0.68 -0.40
CA TRP A 131 -2.57 0.32 -0.20
C TRP A 131 -2.40 -1.18 0.08
N ASP A 132 -3.30 -1.78 0.87
CA ASP A 132 -3.27 -3.22 1.15
C ASP A 132 -3.52 -4.03 -0.12
N ILE A 133 -4.52 -3.65 -0.92
CA ILE A 133 -4.83 -4.31 -2.20
C ILE A 133 -3.62 -4.26 -3.13
N PHE A 134 -3.04 -3.07 -3.30
CA PHE A 134 -1.88 -2.88 -4.17
C PHE A 134 -0.68 -3.72 -3.72
N LEU A 135 -0.36 -3.69 -2.43
CA LEU A 135 0.81 -4.39 -1.90
C LEU A 135 0.59 -5.89 -1.80
N GLY A 136 -0.64 -6.34 -1.54
CA GLY A 136 -1.02 -7.75 -1.63
C GLY A 136 -0.76 -8.28 -3.04
N ASN A 137 -1.19 -7.55 -4.07
CA ASN A 137 -0.92 -7.90 -5.46
C ASN A 137 0.58 -7.88 -5.79
N LEU A 138 1.31 -6.86 -5.33
CA LEU A 138 2.75 -6.74 -5.55
C LEU A 138 3.51 -7.91 -4.92
N ILE A 139 3.24 -8.20 -3.66
CA ILE A 139 3.84 -9.33 -2.92
C ILE A 139 3.48 -10.66 -3.54
N HIS A 140 2.23 -10.85 -3.96
CA HIS A 140 1.81 -12.07 -4.62
C HIS A 140 2.61 -12.31 -5.91
N ILE A 141 2.78 -11.29 -6.73
CA ILE A 141 3.60 -11.38 -7.95
C ILE A 141 5.07 -11.68 -7.61
N ILE A 142 5.63 -11.05 -6.57
CA ILE A 142 6.99 -11.35 -6.08
C ILE A 142 7.10 -12.82 -5.67
N VAL A 143 6.13 -13.36 -4.93
CA VAL A 143 6.15 -14.75 -4.48
C VAL A 143 6.01 -15.73 -5.64
N GLU A 144 5.12 -15.46 -6.60
CA GLU A 144 4.93 -16.30 -7.79
C GLU A 144 6.20 -16.37 -8.66
N ALA A 145 6.95 -15.27 -8.73
CA ALA A 145 8.21 -15.20 -9.45
C ALA A 145 9.37 -15.98 -8.81
N HIS A 146 9.22 -16.33 -7.53
CA HIS A 146 10.31 -16.79 -6.68
C HIS A 146 9.90 -18.08 -5.92
N PRO A 147 9.58 -19.18 -6.63
CA PRO A 147 9.10 -20.41 -5.99
C PRO A 147 10.18 -21.14 -5.20
N GLU A 148 11.45 -20.89 -5.52
CA GLU A 148 12.62 -21.53 -4.90
C GLU A 148 12.82 -21.11 -3.44
N ARG A 149 13.31 -22.04 -2.62
CA ARG A 149 13.39 -21.90 -1.15
C ARG A 149 14.28 -20.72 -0.72
N GLU A 150 15.32 -20.41 -1.50
CA GLU A 150 16.25 -19.30 -1.25
C GLU A 150 15.62 -17.92 -1.53
N GLU A 151 14.61 -17.83 -2.41
CA GLU A 151 13.96 -16.57 -2.76
C GLU A 151 12.69 -16.30 -1.92
N ARG A 152 12.33 -17.21 -1.00
CA ARG A 152 11.29 -16.97 0.02
C ARG A 152 11.72 -15.97 1.08
N GLU A 153 13.01 -15.89 1.37
CA GLU A 153 13.57 -14.93 2.32
C GLU A 153 13.37 -13.50 1.81
N ILE A 154 13.70 -13.22 0.54
CA ILE A 154 13.50 -11.89 -0.04
C ILE A 154 12.02 -11.50 -0.08
N SER A 155 11.12 -12.46 -0.36
CA SER A 155 9.68 -12.22 -0.30
C SER A 155 9.19 -11.84 1.10
N ALA A 156 9.72 -12.47 2.15
CA ALA A 156 9.41 -12.13 3.54
C ALA A 156 9.96 -10.74 3.93
N ILE A 157 11.18 -10.41 3.49
CA ILE A 157 11.79 -9.09 3.70
C ILE A 157 10.98 -8.00 3.00
N CYS A 158 10.55 -8.23 1.76
CA CYS A 158 9.66 -7.32 1.03
C CYS A 158 8.35 -7.09 1.79
N LYS A 159 7.73 -8.15 2.34
CA LYS A 159 6.51 -8.02 3.16
C LYS A 159 6.74 -7.11 4.38
N LYS A 160 7.85 -7.32 5.10
CA LYS A 160 8.22 -6.45 6.23
C LYS A 160 8.38 -5.00 5.80
N PHE A 161 9.06 -4.76 4.68
CA PHE A 161 9.33 -3.42 4.19
C PHE A 161 8.04 -2.70 3.77
N PHE A 162 7.14 -3.39 3.06
CA PHE A 162 5.88 -2.81 2.64
C PHE A 162 4.91 -2.58 3.80
N ALA A 163 4.93 -3.41 4.84
CA ALA A 163 4.16 -3.14 6.05
C ALA A 163 4.67 -1.91 6.81
N PHE A 164 6.00 -1.76 6.95
CA PHE A 164 6.63 -0.55 7.48
C PHE A 164 6.22 0.69 6.67
N PHE A 165 6.25 0.56 5.35
CA PHE A 165 5.88 1.62 4.43
C PHE A 165 4.43 2.09 4.65
N VAL A 166 3.47 1.16 4.68
CA VAL A 166 2.04 1.47 4.82
C VAL A 166 1.68 2.00 6.19
N SER A 167 2.30 1.48 7.26
CA SER A 167 1.98 1.95 8.62
C SER A 167 2.22 3.47 8.72
N PHE A 168 3.35 3.96 8.22
CA PHE A 168 3.64 5.40 8.20
C PHE A 168 2.79 6.19 7.20
N MET A 169 2.39 5.60 6.06
CA MET A 169 1.40 6.26 5.19
C MET A 169 0.05 6.44 5.89
N ARG A 170 -0.43 5.43 6.61
CA ARG A 170 -1.67 5.51 7.40
C ARG A 170 -1.58 6.57 8.48
N ASP A 171 -0.45 6.65 9.18
CA ASP A 171 -0.20 7.70 10.17
C ASP A 171 -0.32 9.10 9.56
N GLY A 172 0.34 9.32 8.42
CA GLY A 172 0.31 10.60 7.72
C GLY A 172 -1.10 10.97 7.23
N TYR A 173 -1.82 10.00 6.67
CA TYR A 173 -3.20 10.17 6.22
C TYR A 173 -4.13 10.52 7.38
N LYS A 174 -4.10 9.73 8.46
CA LYS A 174 -4.92 9.96 9.66
C LYS A 174 -4.67 11.34 10.27
N THR A 175 -3.40 11.73 10.38
CA THR A 175 -3.01 13.05 10.91
C THR A 175 -3.60 14.16 10.04
N ARG A 176 -3.44 14.09 8.72
CA ARG A 176 -3.96 15.10 7.80
C ARG A 176 -5.49 15.17 7.80
N VAL A 177 -6.19 14.04 7.89
CA VAL A 177 -7.66 14.02 8.03
C VAL A 177 -8.09 14.75 9.32
N GLN A 178 -7.42 14.50 10.43
CA GLN A 178 -7.71 15.16 11.72
C GLN A 178 -7.44 16.68 11.65
N GLU A 179 -6.35 17.11 11.01
CA GLU A 179 -6.03 18.52 10.76
C GLU A 179 -7.14 19.22 9.96
N GLN A 180 -7.62 18.60 8.88
CA GLN A 180 -8.71 19.19 8.07
C GLN A 180 -10.03 19.28 8.84
N LEU A 181 -10.36 18.27 9.64
CA LEU A 181 -11.57 18.28 10.48
C LEU A 181 -11.51 19.33 11.58
N SER A 182 -10.36 19.50 12.23
CA SER A 182 -10.16 20.51 13.29
C SER A 182 -10.12 21.94 12.74
N GLY A 183 -9.48 22.16 11.58
CA GLY A 183 -9.47 23.46 10.89
C GLY A 183 -10.88 23.91 10.45
N ARG A 184 -11.72 22.98 10.00
CA ARG A 184 -13.14 23.25 9.67
C ARG A 184 -13.99 23.60 10.88
N ARG A 185 -13.66 23.10 12.08
CA ARG A 185 -14.37 23.45 13.32
C ARG A 185 -14.01 24.86 13.81
N ARG A 186 -12.75 25.29 13.63
CA ARG A 186 -12.28 26.63 14.02
C ARG A 186 -12.79 27.76 13.14
N THR A 187 -13.16 27.48 11.89
CA THR A 187 -13.69 28.48 10.95
C THR A 187 -15.21 28.65 11.03
N LYS A 188 -15.90 27.79 11.80
CA LYS A 188 -17.35 27.83 12.03
C LYS A 188 -17.74 28.34 13.43
N ALA A 189 -16.76 28.67 14.27
CA ALA A 189 -16.93 29.25 15.60
C ALA A 189 -16.52 30.73 15.53
#